data_AF-T0C0G5-F1
#
_entry.id   AF-T0C0G5-F1
#
_cell.length_a   1.000
_cell.length_b   1.000
_cell.length_c   1.000
_cell.angle_alpha   90.00
_cell.angle_beta   90.00
_cell.angle_gamma   90.00
#
_symmetry.space_group_name_H-M   'P 1'
#
loop_
_entity.id
_entity.type
_entity.pdbx_description
1 polymer ?
#
loop_
_entity_poly.entity_id
_entity_poly.type
_entity_poly.pdbx_seq_one_letter_code
_entity_poly.pdbx_strand_id
1 'polypeptide(L)'
;MNKIILALILTILSWSALAGVKTIEVEAYFKTDMDFMFSIKNKRYDKVILDCQGFINGLNLYSSRGHDIFTLPGYGHCMAIHNEIIKNIKNEKKSCLVLNDKEGQIVVLDNKCPEQK
;
A
#
# COMPACT_ATOMS: atom_id res chain seq x y z
N MET A 1 -30.60 3.32 -38.83
CA MET A 1 -30.25 4.37 -37.85
C MET A 1 -30.08 3.87 -36.41
N ASN A 2 -30.70 2.75 -35.97
CA ASN A 2 -30.55 2.22 -34.60
C ASN A 2 -29.15 1.70 -34.19
N LYS A 3 -28.23 1.46 -35.13
CA LYS A 3 -26.91 0.86 -34.81
C LYS A 3 -25.85 1.89 -34.41
N ILE A 4 -26.01 3.16 -34.80
CA ILE A 4 -25.03 4.23 -34.50
C ILE A 4 -25.20 4.73 -33.06
N ILE A 5 -26.44 4.76 -32.56
CA ILE A 5 -26.74 5.17 -31.19
C ILE A 5 -26.16 4.17 -30.17
N LEU A 6 -26.21 2.87 -30.48
CA LEU A 6 -25.67 1.82 -29.60
C LEU A 6 -24.14 1.94 -29.44
N ALA A 7 -23.43 2.33 -30.51
CA ALA A 7 -21.98 2.53 -30.48
C ALA A 7 -21.56 3.77 -29.65
N LEU A 8 -22.39 4.81 -29.61
CA LEU A 8 -22.14 6.01 -28.80
C LEU A 8 -22.41 5.81 -27.30
N ILE A 9 -23.27 4.85 -26.93
CA ILE A 9 -23.56 4.53 -25.52
C ILE A 9 -22.44 3.67 -24.91
N LEU A 10 -21.81 2.79 -25.71
CA LEU A 10 -20.71 1.95 -25.24
C LEU A 10 -19.42 2.72 -24.97
N THR A 11 -19.19 3.88 -25.59
CA THR A 11 -17.98 4.69 -25.36
C THR A 11 -18.05 5.57 -24.10
N ILE A 12 -19.21 5.71 -23.47
CA ILE A 12 -19.38 6.53 -22.25
C ILE A 12 -19.15 5.70 -20.97
N LEU A 13 -19.23 4.36 -21.07
CA LEU A 13 -19.00 3.46 -19.92
C LEU A 13 -17.52 3.18 -19.62
N SER A 14 -16.58 3.69 -20.42
CA SER A 14 -15.15 3.63 -20.11
C SER A 14 -14.68 4.76 -19.17
N TRP A 15 -15.55 5.23 -18.26
CA TRP A 15 -15.14 6.14 -17.20
C TRP A 15 -14.29 5.39 -16.17
N SER A 16 -12.98 5.46 -16.40
CA SER A 16 -11.91 5.49 -15.41
C SER A 16 -12.06 4.54 -14.21
N ALA A 17 -11.50 3.33 -14.35
CA ALA A 17 -10.87 2.70 -13.21
C ALA A 17 -9.69 3.58 -12.77
N LEU A 18 -9.96 4.62 -11.96
CA LEU A 18 -8.92 5.25 -11.15
C LEU A 18 -8.50 4.17 -10.14
N ALA A 19 -7.53 3.34 -10.50
CA ALA A 19 -6.79 2.60 -9.49
C ALA A 19 -6.11 3.67 -8.62
N GLY A 20 -6.65 3.84 -7.42
CA GLY A 20 -6.33 4.94 -6.52
C GLY A 20 -5.00 4.67 -5.83
N VAL A 21 -4.14 5.69 -5.78
CA VAL A 21 -2.99 5.67 -4.89
C VAL A 21 -3.50 5.57 -3.46
N LYS A 22 -3.17 4.48 -2.77
CA LYS A 22 -3.50 4.32 -1.35
C LYS A 22 -2.32 4.81 -0.51
N THR A 23 -2.61 5.50 0.58
CA THR A 23 -1.61 5.94 1.56
C THR A 23 -1.90 5.37 2.94
N ILE A 24 -0.84 5.04 3.69
CA ILE A 24 -0.91 4.53 5.06
C ILE A 24 0.06 5.33 5.92
N GLU A 25 -0.47 6.08 6.88
CA GLU A 25 0.35 6.74 7.88
C GLU A 25 0.89 5.71 8.87
N VAL A 26 2.20 5.73 9.10
CA VAL A 26 2.87 4.88 10.08
C VAL A 26 2.87 5.61 11.43
N GLU A 27 2.00 5.20 12.34
CA GLU A 27 1.97 5.73 13.71
C GLU A 27 2.99 5.05 14.61
N ALA A 28 3.15 3.74 14.44
CA ALA A 28 4.15 2.95 15.15
C ALA A 28 4.52 1.70 14.34
N TYR A 29 5.69 1.17 14.62
CA TYR A 29 6.27 0.04 13.89
C TYR A 29 6.87 -0.97 14.87
N PHE A 30 6.46 -2.22 14.77
CA PHE A 30 6.82 -3.27 15.72
C PHE A 30 7.33 -4.51 15.00
N LYS A 31 8.28 -5.21 15.63
CA LYS A 31 8.57 -6.60 15.24
C LYS A 31 7.42 -7.49 15.73
N THR A 32 7.16 -8.55 14.99
CA THR A 32 6.24 -9.61 15.43
C THR A 32 7.05 -10.79 15.99
N ASP A 33 6.36 -11.84 16.44
CA ASP A 33 7.02 -13.07 16.92
C ASP A 33 7.69 -13.87 15.78
N MET A 34 7.36 -13.57 14.52
CA MET A 34 8.01 -14.18 13.37
C MET A 34 9.13 -13.28 12.84
N ASP A 35 10.27 -13.90 12.55
CA ASP A 35 11.42 -13.20 11.96
C ASP A 35 11.06 -12.57 10.62
N PHE A 36 11.55 -11.34 10.38
CA PHE A 36 11.31 -10.59 9.15
C PHE A 36 9.82 -10.29 8.84
N MET A 37 8.95 -10.38 9.85
CA MET A 37 7.57 -9.92 9.78
C MET A 37 7.34 -8.77 10.77
N PHE A 38 6.77 -7.68 10.28
CA PHE A 38 6.64 -6.43 11.03
C PHE A 38 5.23 -5.88 10.99
N SER A 39 4.75 -5.40 12.15
CA SER A 39 3.43 -4.80 12.30
C SER A 39 3.50 -3.27 12.24
N ILE A 40 2.60 -2.69 11.46
CA ILE A 40 2.47 -1.25 11.26
C ILE A 40 1.14 -0.79 11.88
N LYS A 41 1.23 0.02 12.93
CA LYS A 41 0.06 0.68 13.51
C LYS A 41 -0.29 1.91 12.68
N ASN A 42 -1.57 2.03 12.37
CA ASN A 42 -2.15 3.12 11.59
C ASN A 42 -3.63 3.29 11.99
N LYS A 43 -4.29 4.36 11.55
CA LYS A 43 -5.69 4.65 11.88
C LYS A 43 -6.73 3.95 11.01
N ARG A 44 -6.34 3.44 9.84
CA ARG A 44 -7.26 3.08 8.76
C ARG A 44 -7.54 1.59 8.66
N TYR A 45 -6.55 0.77 8.96
CA TYR A 45 -6.60 -0.68 8.86
C TYR A 45 -6.44 -1.28 10.24
N ASP A 46 -7.22 -2.32 10.51
CA ASP A 46 -7.20 -3.03 11.79
C ASP A 46 -5.83 -3.68 12.05
N LYS A 47 -5.17 -4.14 10.98
CA LYS A 47 -3.82 -4.70 11.03
C LYS A 47 -3.11 -4.46 9.70
N VAL A 48 -1.85 -4.06 9.76
CA VAL A 48 -0.97 -3.94 8.59
C VAL A 48 0.32 -4.70 8.87
N ILE A 49 0.67 -5.63 7.98
CA ILE A 49 1.86 -6.48 8.13
C ILE A 49 2.76 -6.33 6.92
N LEU A 50 3.99 -5.89 7.16
CA LEU A 50 5.08 -6.00 6.20
C LEU A 50 5.75 -7.37 6.41
N ASP A 51 5.49 -8.28 5.49
CA ASP A 51 6.02 -9.63 5.47
C ASP A 51 7.21 -9.70 4.52
N CYS A 52 8.42 -9.86 5.08
CA CYS A 52 9.66 -10.04 4.31
C CYS A 52 10.15 -11.49 4.38
N GLN A 53 9.30 -12.48 4.68
CA GLN A 53 9.67 -13.89 4.80
C GLN A 53 9.76 -14.57 3.42
N GLY A 54 10.79 -14.20 2.64
CA GLY A 54 11.32 -15.00 1.53
C GLY A 54 10.37 -15.28 0.36
N PHE A 55 9.47 -16.25 0.49
CA PHE A 55 8.67 -16.81 -0.60
C PHE A 55 7.54 -15.87 -1.08
N ILE A 56 6.87 -15.19 -0.15
CA ILE A 56 5.86 -14.16 -0.48
C ILE A 56 6.22 -12.92 0.31
N ASN A 57 6.98 -12.00 -0.31
CA ASN A 57 7.22 -10.70 0.30
C ASN A 57 6.01 -9.82 0.00
N GLY A 58 5.44 -9.16 0.99
CA GLY A 58 4.25 -8.37 0.77
C GLY A 58 3.86 -7.43 1.88
N LEU A 59 2.99 -6.48 1.54
CA LEU A 59 2.26 -5.67 2.51
C LEU A 59 0.81 -6.17 2.58
N ASN A 60 0.44 -6.73 3.72
CA ASN A 60 -0.89 -7.26 3.97
C ASN A 60 -1.72 -6.25 4.76
N LEU A 61 -2.86 -5.84 4.23
CA LEU A 61 -3.77 -4.87 4.84
C LEU A 61 -5.07 -5.55 5.24
N TYR A 62 -5.32 -5.65 6.54
CA TYR A 62 -6.53 -6.26 7.09
C TYR A 62 -7.49 -5.18 7.56
N SER A 63 -8.75 -5.30 7.18
CA SER A 63 -9.85 -4.47 7.66
C SER A 63 -11.11 -5.32 7.89
N SER A 64 -12.06 -4.79 8.64
CA SER A 64 -13.42 -5.35 8.77
C SER A 64 -14.12 -5.63 7.44
N ARG A 65 -13.72 -4.97 6.34
CA ARG A 65 -14.30 -5.12 5.00
C ARG A 65 -13.60 -6.15 4.13
N GLY A 66 -12.45 -6.66 4.56
CA GLY A 66 -11.66 -7.60 3.77
C GLY A 66 -10.15 -7.44 3.96
N HIS A 67 -9.43 -8.14 3.10
CA HIS A 67 -7.98 -8.28 3.16
C HIS A 67 -7.37 -7.99 1.78
N ASP A 68 -6.49 -7.00 1.71
CA ASP A 68 -5.70 -6.66 0.52
C ASP A 68 -4.25 -7.14 0.70
N ILE A 69 -3.67 -7.75 -0.33
CA ILE A 69 -2.27 -8.18 -0.34
C ILE A 69 -1.54 -7.48 -1.47
N PHE A 70 -0.46 -6.77 -1.14
CA PHE A 70 0.44 -6.13 -2.10
C PHE A 70 1.74 -6.92 -2.19
N THR A 71 1.90 -7.70 -3.24
CA THR A 71 3.14 -8.46 -3.49
C THR A 71 4.29 -7.51 -3.79
N LEU A 72 5.42 -7.72 -3.13
CA LEU A 72 6.65 -6.97 -3.33
C LEU A 72 7.63 -7.72 -4.25
N PRO A 73 8.45 -7.02 -5.05
CA PRO A 73 9.37 -7.64 -6.01
C PRO A 73 10.47 -8.55 -5.41
N GLY A 74 10.56 -8.65 -4.08
CA GLY A 74 11.48 -9.56 -3.39
C GLY A 74 11.91 -9.03 -2.02
N TYR A 75 12.74 -9.83 -1.34
CA TYR A 75 13.25 -9.55 0.01
C TYR A 75 13.96 -8.19 0.10
N GLY A 76 14.81 -7.85 -0.88
CA GLY A 76 15.56 -6.60 -0.88
C GLY A 76 14.65 -5.36 -0.89
N HIS A 77 13.56 -5.39 -1.66
CA HIS A 77 12.59 -4.30 -1.68
C HIS A 77 11.82 -4.19 -0.36
N CYS A 78 11.42 -5.34 0.21
CA CYS A 78 10.76 -5.38 1.51
C CYS A 78 11.64 -4.82 2.63
N MET A 79 12.91 -5.22 2.67
CA MET A 79 13.86 -4.71 3.65
C MET A 79 14.21 -3.24 3.43
N ALA A 80 14.19 -2.74 2.19
CA ALA A 80 14.33 -1.31 1.93
C ALA A 80 13.18 -0.50 2.56
N ILE A 81 11.94 -0.96 2.43
CA ILE A 81 10.77 -0.37 3.09
C ILE A 81 10.96 -0.39 4.62
N HIS A 82 11.31 -1.55 5.18
CA HIS A 82 11.60 -1.68 6.61
C HIS A 82 12.64 -0.68 7.09
N ASN A 83 13.78 -0.61 6.40
CA ASN A 83 14.91 0.25 6.77
C ASN A 83 14.54 1.74 6.71
N GLU A 84 13.76 2.16 5.70
CA GLU A 84 13.36 3.55 5.57
C GLU A 84 12.35 3.95 6.68
N ILE A 85 11.42 3.06 7.06
CA ILE A 85 10.53 3.31 8.20
C ILE A 85 11.34 3.45 9.49
N ILE A 86 12.28 2.52 9.76
CA ILE A 86 13.12 2.57 10.96
C ILE A 86 13.98 3.85 10.97
N LYS A 87 14.53 4.24 9.84
CA LYS A 87 15.29 5.49 9.69
C LYS A 87 14.41 6.71 9.99
N ASN A 88 13.19 6.77 9.49
CA ASN A 88 12.26 7.87 9.76
C ASN A 88 11.92 7.95 11.26
N ILE A 89 11.62 6.81 11.90
CA ILE A 89 11.35 6.75 13.34
C ILE A 89 12.55 7.22 14.16
N LYS A 90 13.77 6.77 13.83
CA LYS A 90 15.00 7.19 14.51
C LYS A 90 15.29 8.68 14.38
N ASN A 91 14.87 9.29 13.27
CA ASN A 91 15.03 10.72 13.00
C ASN A 91 13.83 11.55 13.45
N GLU A 92 12.89 10.96 14.22
CA GLU A 92 11.66 11.62 14.69
C GLU A 92 10.80 12.20 13.54
N LYS A 93 10.92 11.63 12.34
CA LYS A 93 10.14 12.01 11.17
C LYS A 93 8.86 11.21 11.07
N LYS A 94 7.86 11.80 10.40
CA LYS A 94 6.67 11.08 9.96
C LYS A 94 7.06 10.07 8.89
N SER A 95 6.31 8.99 8.79
CA SER A 95 6.48 8.01 7.73
C SER A 95 5.13 7.69 7.10
N CYS A 96 5.10 7.72 5.77
CA CYS A 96 3.92 7.37 5.00
C CYS A 96 4.26 6.30 3.96
N LEU A 97 3.49 5.22 3.93
CA LEU A 97 3.52 4.27 2.82
C LEU A 97 2.60 4.76 1.71
N VAL A 98 3.12 4.83 0.50
CA VAL A 98 2.37 5.14 -0.72
C VAL A 98 2.35 3.88 -1.57
N LEU A 99 1.13 3.37 -1.78
CA LEU A 99 0.82 2.17 -2.55
C LEU A 99 0.33 2.61 -3.91
N ASN A 100 1.10 2.30 -4.95
CA ASN A 100 0.69 2.50 -6.32
C ASN A 100 0.35 1.15 -6.96
N ASP A 101 -0.93 0.78 -6.88
CA ASP A 101 -1.49 -0.48 -7.39
C ASP A 101 -1.22 -0.68 -8.89
N LYS A 102 -1.06 0.40 -9.66
CA LYS A 102 -0.76 0.32 -11.12
C LYS A 102 0.69 -0.04 -11.40
N GLU A 103 1.59 0.42 -10.53
CA GLU A 103 3.04 0.24 -10.72
C GLU A 103 3.58 -0.95 -9.93
N GLY A 104 2.77 -1.51 -9.02
CA GLY A 104 3.22 -2.57 -8.11
C GLY A 104 4.31 -2.09 -7.16
N GLN A 105 4.33 -0.78 -6.86
CA GLN A 105 5.37 -0.14 -6.08
C GLN A 105 4.84 0.36 -4.75
N ILE A 106 5.64 0.15 -3.70
CA ILE A 106 5.43 0.74 -2.39
C ILE A 106 6.59 1.68 -2.12
N VAL A 107 6.28 2.95 -1.87
CA VAL A 107 7.28 3.97 -1.55
C VAL A 107 7.06 4.46 -0.13
N VAL A 108 8.16 4.69 0.60
CA VAL A 108 8.12 5.29 1.93
C VAL A 108 8.50 6.76 1.81
N LEU A 109 7.59 7.64 2.21
CA LEU A 109 7.86 9.09 2.33
C LEU A 109 8.21 9.42 3.79
N ASP A 110 9.11 10.39 3.98
CA ASP A 110 9.53 10.92 5.29
C ASP A 110 8.67 12.12 5.76
N ASN A 111 7.47 12.23 5.21
CA ASN A 111 6.53 13.34 5.38
C ASN A 111 5.15 12.82 5.79
N LYS A 112 4.22 13.74 6.09
CA LYS A 112 2.80 13.40 6.25
C LYS A 112 2.26 12.74 4.98
N CYS A 113 1.33 11.81 5.15
CA CYS A 113 0.66 11.21 4.00
C CYS A 113 -0.11 12.26 3.19
N PRO A 114 -0.03 12.24 1.85
CA PRO A 114 -0.90 13.07 1.04
C PRO A 114 -2.36 12.66 1.27
N GLU A 115 -3.24 13.67 1.30
CA GLU A 115 -4.68 13.47 1.43
C GLU A 115 -5.19 12.66 0.24
N GLN A 116 -6.00 11.65 0.53
CA GLN A 116 -6.67 10.88 -0.50
C GLN A 116 -7.96 11.62 -0.88
N LYS A 117 -8.04 12.07 -2.14
CA LYS A 117 -9.23 12.69 -2.71
C LYS A 117 -10.28 11.67 -3.10
#